data_AF-A0A443K4I0-F1
#
_entry.id   AF-A0A443K4I0-F1
#
_cell.length_a   1.000
_cell.length_b   1.000
_cell.length_c   1.000
_cell.angle_alpha   90.00
_cell.angle_beta   90.00
_cell.angle_gamma   90.00
#
_symmetry.space_group_name_H-M   'P 1'
#
loop_
_entity.id
_entity.type
_entity.pdbx_description
1 polymer ?
#
loop_
_entity_poly.entity_id
_entity_poly.type
_entity_poly.pdbx_seq_one_letter_code
_entity_poly.pdbx_strand_id
1 'polypeptide(L)'
;MPNYAYAFGGFYVDPLLVERIEVLKGASSVLYGGSNPGGLVNYVSKAPTGETSTEVETGADDSGRFWISFDQNGKLSANTDYRLLGKLERVDGHGAFDDGVHGVLSGSLRHRLEGGAELTFGLDYMKVDEKHVGAAWLPYEGTVTRAPFGYIDRDFNSGEPDHDRYERDQVALRATWQQDLGGWHFTNNSRIAWSRVEEDSVYAYGYSGYALSPVDEDGTMARLVFDHSTDTTTVLNDARLETSVDAFGAEHRLMIVLDLKYFRLDQMQASATGTPLTFVDPVYGAAQPDAVPYIDQVLTQRQAGLYLQDQIRWGNGWIATGNLRYDWVKTETGTNRATGAEGGKRTDGEASWRIGLARTLANGVTPYVSASTYFNPQVVNDANGSAISPETGRQIEAGVKWSPNDRFLLTAAAFDLRRENISQSAYDWDAGGYVYQQLGEVRSRGIEFEAQGDLGNGLVLNAELTKMEIEVRDDVDTTIIGKTPYSLPEETAALKLAWTPEAAPDWTFTGGVRYVGSSWADNANTLKVPGRTLYDLGVSHRFSGGWQANLVVTNLFDKTYVASCQTA
;
A
#
# COMPACT_ATOMS: atom_id res chain seq x y z
N MET A 1 -9.11 9.55 -1.48
CA MET A 1 -9.98 8.89 -0.47
C MET A 1 -9.46 7.48 -0.25
N PRO A 2 -9.19 7.04 1.00
CA PRO A 2 -8.69 5.70 1.25
C PRO A 2 -9.74 4.67 0.85
N ASN A 3 -9.32 3.66 0.10
CA ASN A 3 -10.12 2.45 -0.08
C ASN A 3 -10.02 1.61 1.19
N TYR A 4 -11.14 1.02 1.59
CA TYR A 4 -11.08 -0.13 2.47
C TYR A 4 -10.57 -1.33 1.68
N ALA A 5 -9.74 -2.12 2.34
CA ALA A 5 -9.31 -3.43 1.87
C ALA A 5 -9.44 -4.39 3.05
N TYR A 6 -10.08 -5.53 2.81
CA TYR A 6 -10.20 -6.62 3.77
C TYR A 6 -10.23 -7.94 3.01
N ALA A 7 -9.55 -8.96 3.54
CA ALA A 7 -9.28 -10.21 2.81
C ALA A 7 -8.76 -9.92 1.39
N PHE A 8 -9.32 -10.54 0.36
CA PHE A 8 -8.95 -10.35 -1.04
C PHE A 8 -9.70 -9.20 -1.73
N GLY A 9 -10.51 -8.43 -0.98
CA GLY A 9 -11.33 -7.33 -1.47
C GLY A 9 -10.59 -6.00 -1.65
N GLY A 10 -9.38 -6.05 -2.21
CA GLY A 10 -8.56 -4.88 -2.52
C GLY A 10 -8.72 -4.39 -3.96
N PHE A 11 -8.26 -3.16 -4.24
CA PHE A 11 -8.21 -2.60 -5.59
C PHE A 11 -6.76 -2.39 -6.03
N TYR A 12 -6.43 -2.76 -7.27
CA TYR A 12 -5.13 -2.50 -7.87
C TYR A 12 -5.14 -1.13 -8.59
N VAL A 13 -3.96 -0.51 -8.66
CA VAL A 13 -3.73 0.75 -9.38
C VAL A 13 -2.50 0.56 -10.25
N ASP A 14 -2.69 0.53 -11.57
CA ASP A 14 -1.56 0.49 -12.50
C ASP A 14 -0.85 1.86 -12.50
N PRO A 15 0.49 1.90 -12.44
CA PRO A 15 1.27 3.15 -12.46
C PRO A 15 0.97 4.06 -13.66
N LEU A 16 0.55 3.51 -14.81
CA LEU A 16 0.13 4.30 -15.98
C LEU A 16 -0.95 5.31 -15.61
N LEU A 17 -1.87 4.95 -14.70
CA LEU A 17 -2.98 5.80 -14.29
C LEU A 17 -2.57 6.92 -13.33
N VAL A 18 -1.34 6.90 -12.81
CA VAL A 18 -0.88 7.75 -11.71
C VAL A 18 -0.03 8.90 -12.23
N GLU A 19 -0.37 10.12 -11.83
CA GLU A 19 0.41 11.34 -12.10
C GLU A 19 1.49 11.52 -11.02
N ARG A 20 1.13 11.25 -9.75
CA ARG A 20 2.08 11.28 -8.63
C ARG A 20 1.61 10.41 -7.47
N ILE A 21 2.56 10.02 -6.64
CA ILE A 21 2.34 9.30 -5.38
C ILE A 21 2.73 10.22 -4.23
N GLU A 22 1.83 10.39 -3.27
CA GLU A 22 2.06 11.17 -2.06
C GLU A 22 2.04 10.22 -0.85
N VAL A 23 3.06 10.26 0.00
CA VAL A 23 3.13 9.44 1.22
C VAL A 23 2.97 10.35 2.43
N LEU A 24 1.90 10.13 3.20
CA LEU A 24 1.70 10.79 4.49
C LEU A 24 2.02 9.78 5.59
N LYS A 25 3.12 10.01 6.31
CA LYS A 25 3.58 9.13 7.39
C LYS A 25 2.87 9.44 8.71
N GLY A 26 2.69 8.40 9.52
CA GLY A 26 2.13 8.50 10.87
C GLY A 26 0.60 8.61 10.94
N ALA A 27 0.10 8.79 12.15
CA ALA A 27 -1.34 8.83 12.45
C ALA A 27 -2.08 9.93 11.66
N SER A 28 -2.91 9.50 10.70
CA SER A 28 -3.54 10.37 9.69
C SER A 28 -5.09 10.27 9.65
N SER A 29 -5.69 9.53 10.58
CA SER A 29 -7.16 9.32 10.63
C SER A 29 -7.95 10.61 10.71
N VAL A 30 -7.39 11.67 11.27
CA VAL A 30 -8.11 12.95 11.37
C VAL A 30 -8.51 13.54 10.02
N LEU A 31 -7.75 13.28 8.95
CA LEU A 31 -8.07 13.74 7.60
C LEU A 31 -8.86 12.69 6.81
N TYR A 32 -8.66 11.41 7.10
CA TYR A 32 -9.02 10.32 6.19
C TYR A 32 -9.92 9.22 6.79
N GLY A 33 -10.26 9.29 8.08
CA GLY A 33 -11.04 8.29 8.80
C GLY A 33 -10.23 7.04 9.13
N GLY A 34 -10.82 5.85 9.01
CA GLY A 34 -10.10 4.58 9.18
C GLY A 34 -8.84 4.53 8.29
N SER A 35 -7.66 4.43 8.88
CA SER A 35 -6.36 4.44 8.16
C SER A 35 -5.39 3.38 8.69
N ASN A 36 -4.13 3.36 8.26
CA ASN A 36 -3.08 2.57 8.91
C ASN A 36 -2.24 3.53 9.80
N PRO A 37 -1.77 3.12 10.98
CA PRO A 37 -1.05 4.03 11.87
C PRO A 37 0.32 4.43 11.34
N GLY A 38 0.90 3.63 10.44
CA GLY A 38 2.13 3.99 9.73
C GLY A 38 1.93 5.12 8.71
N GLY A 39 0.68 5.40 8.32
CA GLY A 39 0.34 6.44 7.35
C GLY A 39 -0.55 5.96 6.22
N LEU A 40 -0.51 6.67 5.10
CA LEU A 40 -1.21 6.32 3.88
C LEU A 40 -0.40 6.69 2.64
N VAL A 41 -0.72 5.99 1.55
CA VAL A 41 -0.24 6.28 0.21
C VAL A 41 -1.41 6.82 -0.60
N ASN A 42 -1.28 8.04 -1.12
CA ASN A 42 -2.27 8.70 -1.94
C ASN A 42 -1.82 8.71 -3.40
N TYR A 43 -2.52 7.94 -4.24
CA TYR A 43 -2.33 7.94 -5.68
C TYR A 43 -3.18 9.05 -6.31
N VAL A 44 -2.51 9.99 -6.98
CA VAL A 44 -3.20 11.05 -7.72
C VAL A 44 -3.27 10.62 -9.17
N SER A 45 -4.49 10.37 -9.66
CA SER A 45 -4.69 9.92 -11.03
C SER A 45 -4.35 11.01 -12.04
N LYS A 46 -3.82 10.60 -13.19
CA LYS A 46 -3.73 11.43 -14.39
C LYS A 46 -5.12 11.94 -14.77
N ALA A 47 -5.18 13.23 -15.08
CA ALA A 47 -6.40 13.92 -15.50
C ALA A 47 -6.11 14.77 -16.75
N PRO A 48 -7.15 15.21 -17.49
CA PRO A 48 -6.96 16.06 -18.66
C PRO A 48 -6.22 17.34 -18.28
N THR A 49 -5.13 17.67 -18.97
CA THR A 49 -4.30 18.84 -18.61
C THR A 49 -4.73 20.12 -19.32
N GLY A 50 -5.41 19.99 -20.47
CA GLY A 50 -5.72 21.12 -21.35
C GLY A 50 -4.60 21.43 -22.35
N GLU A 51 -3.62 20.56 -22.49
CA GLU A 51 -2.64 20.57 -23.58
C GLU A 51 -2.89 19.41 -24.55
N THR A 52 -2.36 19.45 -25.77
CA THR A 52 -2.43 18.28 -26.67
C THR A 52 -1.11 17.54 -26.64
N SER A 53 -1.14 16.27 -26.26
CA SER A 53 0.03 15.39 -26.23
C SER A 53 -0.35 13.95 -26.55
N THR A 54 0.62 13.19 -27.05
CA THR A 54 0.49 11.75 -27.25
C THR A 54 1.84 11.12 -26.93
N GLU A 55 1.81 10.18 -26.00
CA GLU A 55 2.94 9.37 -25.62
C GLU A 55 2.62 7.91 -25.93
N VAL A 56 3.59 7.20 -26.48
CA VAL A 56 3.53 5.76 -26.71
C VAL A 56 4.81 5.17 -26.13
N GLU A 57 4.67 4.20 -25.26
CA GLU A 57 5.79 3.50 -24.63
C GLU A 57 5.73 2.02 -24.97
N THR A 58 6.89 1.40 -25.13
CA THR A 58 7.03 -0.05 -25.17
C THR A 58 8.33 -0.44 -24.49
N GLY A 59 8.35 -1.61 -23.87
CA GLY A 59 9.54 -2.12 -23.21
C GLY A 59 9.46 -3.61 -22.95
N ALA A 60 10.58 -4.14 -22.47
CA ALA A 60 10.72 -5.51 -22.00
C ALA A 60 11.77 -5.55 -20.89
N ASP A 61 11.80 -6.62 -20.11
CA ASP A 61 12.83 -6.87 -19.11
C ASP A 61 13.38 -8.31 -19.16
N ASP A 62 14.24 -8.65 -18.20
CA ASP A 62 14.94 -9.93 -18.12
C ASP A 62 14.06 -11.09 -17.65
N SER A 63 12.89 -10.82 -17.05
CA SER A 63 11.94 -11.86 -16.66
C SER A 63 11.14 -12.37 -17.86
N GLY A 64 11.11 -11.61 -18.96
CA GLY A 64 10.30 -11.93 -20.13
C GLY A 64 9.02 -11.10 -20.22
N ARG A 65 8.84 -10.11 -19.33
CA ARG A 65 7.76 -9.13 -19.47
C ARG A 65 7.94 -8.33 -20.76
N PHE A 66 6.81 -8.02 -21.39
CA PHE A 66 6.75 -7.11 -22.54
C PHE A 66 5.48 -6.27 -22.44
N TRP A 67 5.60 -4.97 -22.66
CA TRP A 67 4.44 -4.07 -22.61
C TRP A 67 4.40 -3.07 -23.75
N ILE A 68 3.19 -2.59 -24.00
CA ILE A 68 2.91 -1.41 -24.80
C ILE A 68 1.89 -0.55 -24.06
N SER A 69 2.09 0.76 -24.05
CA SER A 69 1.15 1.72 -23.47
C SER A 69 1.00 2.96 -24.33
N PHE A 70 -0.10 3.68 -24.13
CA PHE A 70 -0.33 5.00 -24.70
C PHE A 70 -0.98 5.94 -23.68
N ASP A 71 -0.66 7.23 -23.77
CA ASP A 71 -1.27 8.33 -23.02
C ASP A 71 -1.55 9.47 -24.01
N GLN A 72 -2.83 9.67 -24.33
CA GLN A 72 -3.28 10.73 -25.21
C GLN A 72 -4.07 11.76 -24.41
N ASN A 73 -3.66 13.01 -24.50
CA ASN A 73 -4.33 14.14 -23.86
C ASN A 73 -4.71 15.17 -24.93
N GLY A 74 -5.89 15.79 -24.81
CA GLY A 74 -6.33 16.74 -25.82
C GLY A 74 -7.57 17.54 -25.45
N LYS A 75 -8.07 18.30 -26.42
CA LYS A 75 -9.27 19.15 -26.31
C LYS A 75 -10.37 18.63 -27.23
N LEU A 76 -11.59 18.50 -26.71
CA LEU A 76 -12.81 18.28 -27.51
C LEU A 76 -13.46 19.60 -27.92
N SER A 77 -13.35 20.64 -27.09
CA SER A 77 -13.86 21.98 -27.36
C SER A 77 -13.05 23.03 -26.58
N ALA A 78 -13.46 24.31 -26.63
CA ALA A 78 -12.87 25.35 -25.79
C ALA A 78 -13.04 25.10 -24.27
N ASN A 79 -14.09 24.36 -23.89
CA ASN A 79 -14.47 24.16 -22.48
C ASN A 79 -14.38 22.68 -22.06
N THR A 80 -13.92 21.78 -22.94
CA THR A 80 -13.87 20.34 -22.67
C THR A 80 -12.53 19.76 -23.07
N ASP A 81 -11.80 19.21 -22.10
CA ASP A 81 -10.57 18.47 -22.28
C ASP A 81 -10.82 16.97 -22.10
N TYR A 82 -9.99 16.12 -22.71
CA TYR A 82 -10.04 14.68 -22.55
C TYR A 82 -8.64 14.08 -22.32
N ARG A 83 -8.60 12.91 -21.70
CA ARG A 83 -7.39 12.06 -21.62
C ARG A 83 -7.78 10.59 -21.75
N LEU A 84 -7.07 9.86 -22.61
CA LEU A 84 -7.20 8.43 -22.85
C LEU A 84 -5.87 7.76 -22.53
N LEU A 85 -5.90 6.71 -21.73
CA LEU A 85 -4.72 5.93 -21.37
C LEU A 85 -5.01 4.45 -21.60
N GLY A 86 -4.03 3.70 -22.07
CA GLY A 86 -4.13 2.25 -22.13
C GLY A 86 -2.78 1.57 -22.05
N LYS A 87 -2.73 0.38 -21.44
CA LYS A 87 -1.56 -0.49 -21.42
C LYS A 87 -1.99 -1.94 -21.54
N LEU A 88 -1.20 -2.70 -22.27
CA LEU A 88 -1.26 -4.15 -22.35
C LEU A 88 0.14 -4.69 -22.08
N GLU A 89 0.23 -5.66 -21.18
CA GLU A 89 1.49 -6.23 -20.72
C GLU A 89 1.37 -7.75 -20.65
N ARG A 90 2.33 -8.46 -21.27
CA ARG A 90 2.57 -9.87 -20.97
C ARG A 90 3.42 -9.94 -19.72
N VAL A 91 3.02 -10.80 -18.80
CA VAL A 91 3.80 -11.17 -17.63
C VAL A 91 4.36 -12.58 -17.82
N ASP A 92 5.62 -12.71 -17.44
CA ASP A 92 6.42 -13.94 -17.35
C ASP A 92 7.38 -13.52 -16.24
N GLY A 93 7.06 -13.86 -15.00
CA GLY A 93 7.77 -13.36 -13.82
C GLY A 93 9.13 -14.05 -13.66
N HIS A 94 9.61 -14.14 -12.43
CA HIS A 94 10.90 -14.81 -12.15
C HIS A 94 10.70 -16.26 -11.67
N GLY A 95 9.48 -16.69 -11.37
CA GLY A 95 9.19 -18.07 -10.98
C GLY A 95 8.95 -18.94 -12.20
N ALA A 96 9.10 -20.26 -12.06
CA ALA A 96 8.62 -21.16 -13.10
C ALA A 96 7.08 -21.07 -13.24
N PHE A 97 6.55 -21.08 -14.46
CA PHE A 97 5.11 -21.18 -14.75
C PHE A 97 4.22 -19.99 -14.29
N ASP A 98 4.74 -18.77 -14.32
CA ASP A 98 4.04 -17.56 -13.88
C ASP A 98 3.64 -16.63 -15.05
N ASP A 99 3.14 -17.23 -16.14
CA ASP A 99 2.72 -16.48 -17.31
C ASP A 99 1.37 -15.79 -17.11
N GLY A 100 1.21 -14.62 -17.74
CA GLY A 100 -0.01 -13.84 -17.60
C GLY A 100 -0.12 -12.67 -18.56
N VAL A 101 -1.26 -11.98 -18.48
CA VAL A 101 -1.57 -10.76 -19.24
C VAL A 101 -2.29 -9.76 -18.34
N HIS A 102 -1.76 -8.55 -18.30
CA HIS A 102 -2.37 -7.42 -17.60
C HIS A 102 -2.82 -6.38 -18.63
N GLY A 103 -4.02 -5.86 -18.44
CA GLY A 103 -4.60 -4.82 -19.28
C GLY A 103 -5.22 -3.71 -18.46
N VAL A 104 -4.98 -2.46 -18.83
CA VAL A 104 -5.62 -1.29 -18.24
C VAL A 104 -6.08 -0.33 -19.34
N LEU A 105 -7.27 0.24 -19.17
CA LEU A 105 -7.83 1.28 -20.03
C LEU A 105 -8.45 2.35 -19.14
N SER A 106 -8.17 3.63 -19.42
CA SER A 106 -8.79 4.74 -18.72
C SER A 106 -9.20 5.84 -19.70
N GLY A 107 -10.38 6.40 -19.49
CA GLY A 107 -10.87 7.57 -20.21
C GLY A 107 -11.40 8.61 -19.25
N SER A 108 -11.02 9.87 -19.45
CA SER A 108 -11.48 10.97 -18.61
C SER A 108 -11.80 12.23 -19.42
N LEU A 109 -12.77 12.99 -18.90
CA LEU A 109 -13.24 14.26 -19.45
C LEU A 109 -13.23 15.31 -18.36
N ARG A 110 -12.77 16.52 -18.69
CA ARG A 110 -12.87 17.69 -17.82
C ARG A 110 -13.64 18.78 -18.54
N HIS A 111 -14.75 19.22 -17.96
CA HIS A 111 -15.65 20.20 -18.54
C HIS A 111 -15.84 21.40 -17.63
N ARG A 112 -15.74 22.60 -18.20
CA ARG A 112 -15.94 23.87 -17.51
C ARG A 112 -17.28 24.48 -17.89
N LEU A 113 -18.14 24.67 -16.90
CA LEU A 113 -19.45 25.30 -17.07
C LEU A 113 -19.33 26.83 -17.02
N GLU A 114 -20.24 27.53 -17.70
CA GLU A 114 -20.28 29.00 -17.73
C GLU A 114 -20.42 29.64 -16.33
N GLY A 115 -20.98 28.91 -15.36
CA GLY A 115 -21.14 29.32 -13.96
C GLY A 115 -19.89 29.13 -13.07
N GLY A 116 -18.73 28.83 -13.66
CA GLY A 116 -17.46 28.65 -12.94
C GLY A 116 -17.26 27.26 -12.33
N ALA A 117 -18.17 26.32 -12.58
CA ALA A 117 -18.00 24.93 -12.15
C ALA A 117 -17.00 24.20 -13.05
N GLU A 118 -16.14 23.37 -12.47
CA GLU A 118 -15.33 22.40 -13.19
C GLU A 118 -15.75 20.98 -12.80
N LEU A 119 -16.10 20.16 -13.78
CA LEU A 119 -16.51 18.77 -13.61
C LEU A 119 -15.51 17.85 -14.33
N THR A 120 -14.88 16.96 -13.59
CA THR A 120 -14.02 15.91 -14.15
C THR A 120 -14.67 14.56 -13.96
N PHE A 121 -14.86 13.79 -15.02
CA PHE A 121 -15.36 12.42 -14.99
C PHE A 121 -14.29 11.47 -15.51
N GLY A 122 -14.15 10.29 -14.91
CA GLY A 122 -13.22 9.25 -15.33
C GLY A 122 -13.85 7.87 -15.23
N LEU A 123 -13.47 6.99 -16.16
CA LEU A 123 -13.77 5.57 -16.16
C LEU A 123 -12.46 4.81 -16.31
N ASP A 124 -12.17 3.92 -15.38
CA ASP A 124 -11.00 3.05 -15.40
C ASP A 124 -11.48 1.59 -15.46
N TYR A 125 -10.85 0.79 -16.33
CA TYR A 125 -11.02 -0.66 -16.40
C TYR A 125 -9.65 -1.33 -16.31
N MET A 126 -9.57 -2.42 -15.56
CA MET A 126 -8.39 -3.26 -15.44
C MET A 126 -8.79 -4.73 -15.51
N LYS A 127 -8.03 -5.51 -16.26
CA LYS A 127 -8.08 -6.97 -16.30
C LYS A 127 -6.69 -7.51 -15.96
N VAL A 128 -6.65 -8.49 -15.06
CA VAL A 128 -5.48 -9.34 -14.82
C VAL A 128 -5.95 -10.77 -15.05
N ASP A 129 -5.14 -11.53 -15.76
CA ASP A 129 -5.32 -12.96 -16.02
C ASP A 129 -3.92 -13.56 -16.03
N GLU A 130 -3.55 -14.25 -14.96
CA GLU A 130 -2.20 -14.76 -14.75
C GLU A 130 -2.17 -16.03 -13.92
N LYS A 131 -1.05 -16.74 -14.01
CA LYS A 131 -0.57 -17.65 -12.98
C LYS A 131 0.39 -16.87 -12.10
N HIS A 132 0.24 -16.98 -10.79
CA HIS A 132 0.98 -16.10 -9.87
C HIS A 132 1.55 -16.82 -8.66
N VAL A 133 1.37 -18.14 -8.56
CA VAL A 133 2.06 -18.87 -7.52
C VAL A 133 3.54 -18.92 -7.85
N GLY A 134 4.32 -18.27 -7.01
CA GLY A 134 5.78 -18.34 -7.03
C GLY A 134 6.34 -19.06 -5.80
N ALA A 135 7.56 -18.70 -5.45
CA ALA A 135 8.27 -19.05 -4.22
C ALA A 135 7.66 -18.41 -2.96
N ALA A 136 6.36 -18.55 -2.74
CA ALA A 136 5.66 -17.98 -1.60
C ALA A 136 5.64 -18.93 -0.39
N TRP A 137 5.72 -18.37 0.82
CA TRP A 137 5.68 -19.10 2.11
C TRP A 137 6.70 -20.25 2.26
N LEU A 138 7.89 -20.08 1.68
CA LEU A 138 8.99 -21.03 1.83
C LEU A 138 9.53 -21.09 3.29
N PRO A 139 10.00 -22.26 3.75
CA PRO A 139 10.52 -22.44 5.11
C PRO A 139 11.82 -21.66 5.38
N TYR A 140 12.11 -21.35 6.65
CA TYR A 140 13.33 -20.62 7.06
C TYR A 140 14.60 -21.44 6.79
N GLU A 141 14.57 -22.72 7.14
CA GLU A 141 15.60 -23.69 6.71
C GLU A 141 15.35 -24.03 5.25
N GLY A 142 16.37 -23.88 4.39
CA GLY A 142 16.25 -23.95 2.94
C GLY A 142 16.25 -22.58 2.26
N THR A 143 15.96 -21.49 2.99
CA THR A 143 16.05 -20.11 2.46
C THR A 143 17.07 -19.27 3.20
N VAL A 144 16.86 -19.00 4.49
CA VAL A 144 17.75 -18.17 5.32
C VAL A 144 18.93 -19.00 5.82
N THR A 145 18.65 -20.21 6.29
CA THR A 145 19.66 -21.18 6.71
C THR A 145 19.72 -22.33 5.74
N ARG A 146 20.89 -22.96 5.64
CA ARG A 146 21.11 -24.06 4.70
C ARG A 146 20.43 -25.33 5.21
N ALA A 147 19.55 -25.93 4.41
CA ALA A 147 18.99 -27.25 4.64
C ALA A 147 19.99 -28.36 4.21
N PRO A 148 19.77 -29.66 4.55
CA PRO A 148 20.59 -30.77 4.07
C PRO A 148 20.72 -30.81 2.54
N PHE A 149 19.64 -30.48 1.82
CA PHE A 149 19.64 -30.39 0.35
C PHE A 149 20.24 -29.07 -0.21
N GLY A 150 20.58 -28.11 0.65
CA GLY A 150 21.11 -26.81 0.24
C GLY A 150 20.12 -25.67 0.42
N TYR A 151 20.04 -24.80 -0.57
CA TYR A 151 19.10 -23.69 -0.62
C TYR A 151 18.07 -23.96 -1.73
N ILE A 152 16.84 -23.57 -1.48
CA ILE A 152 15.76 -23.59 -2.47
C ILE A 152 16.11 -22.59 -3.58
N ASP A 153 15.93 -23.01 -4.83
CA ASP A 153 16.20 -22.14 -5.98
C ASP A 153 15.29 -20.89 -5.95
N ARG A 154 15.80 -19.75 -6.41
CA ARG A 154 15.05 -18.50 -6.44
C ARG A 154 13.89 -18.52 -7.44
N ASP A 155 13.99 -19.37 -8.47
CA ASP A 155 13.01 -19.49 -9.54
C ASP A 155 12.04 -20.68 -9.26
N PHE A 156 12.17 -21.34 -8.09
CA PHE A 156 11.31 -22.44 -7.66
C PHE A 156 9.84 -22.02 -7.57
N ASN A 157 8.95 -22.82 -8.17
CA ASN A 157 7.51 -22.64 -7.99
C ASN A 157 6.98 -23.67 -6.99
N SER A 158 6.37 -23.20 -5.89
CA SER A 158 5.76 -24.05 -4.87
C SER A 158 4.36 -24.57 -5.23
N GLY A 159 3.76 -24.01 -6.28
CA GLY A 159 2.44 -24.32 -6.76
C GLY A 159 2.36 -25.52 -7.69
N GLU A 160 1.29 -25.53 -8.47
CA GLU A 160 0.96 -26.58 -9.41
C GLU A 160 0.46 -25.93 -10.72
N PRO A 161 1.16 -26.05 -11.85
CA PRO A 161 0.82 -25.32 -13.07
C PRO A 161 -0.58 -25.59 -13.63
N ASP A 162 -1.17 -26.74 -13.30
CA ASP A 162 -2.54 -27.12 -13.69
C ASP A 162 -3.60 -26.71 -12.64
N HIS A 163 -3.19 -26.13 -11.51
CA HIS A 163 -4.03 -25.59 -10.41
C HIS A 163 -3.41 -24.27 -9.90
N ASP A 164 -3.24 -23.33 -10.83
CA ASP A 164 -2.81 -21.95 -10.58
C ASP A 164 -3.54 -21.05 -11.57
N ARG A 165 -4.41 -20.20 -11.02
CA ARG A 165 -5.14 -19.18 -11.77
C ARG A 165 -5.39 -18.00 -10.86
N TYR A 166 -5.19 -16.81 -11.40
CA TYR A 166 -5.60 -15.54 -10.80
C TYR A 166 -6.22 -14.63 -11.85
N GLU A 167 -7.51 -14.40 -11.70
CA GLU A 167 -8.25 -13.50 -12.54
C GLU A 167 -8.80 -12.33 -11.73
N ARG A 168 -8.58 -11.11 -12.22
CA ARG A 168 -9.19 -9.90 -11.66
C ARG A 168 -9.82 -9.05 -12.75
N ASP A 169 -11.09 -8.73 -12.55
CA ASP A 169 -11.79 -7.68 -13.29
C ASP A 169 -12.06 -6.51 -12.35
N GLN A 170 -11.73 -5.28 -12.76
CA GLN A 170 -11.93 -4.09 -11.94
C GLN A 170 -12.43 -2.92 -12.79
N VAL A 171 -13.50 -2.27 -12.33
CA VAL A 171 -14.06 -1.06 -12.94
C VAL A 171 -14.17 0.03 -11.88
N ALA A 172 -13.76 1.25 -12.20
CA ALA A 172 -13.95 2.41 -11.35
C ALA A 172 -14.50 3.61 -12.14
N LEU A 173 -15.58 4.20 -11.63
CA LEU A 173 -16.11 5.50 -12.04
C LEU A 173 -15.65 6.55 -11.03
N ARG A 174 -15.07 7.64 -11.54
CA ARG A 174 -14.59 8.77 -10.74
C ARG A 174 -15.27 10.05 -11.20
N ALA A 175 -15.63 10.90 -10.25
CA ALA A 175 -16.15 12.23 -10.52
C ALA A 175 -15.57 13.24 -9.53
N THR A 176 -15.13 14.39 -10.04
CA THR A 176 -14.70 15.54 -9.23
C THR A 176 -15.50 16.76 -9.66
N TRP A 177 -16.13 17.44 -8.72
CA TRP A 177 -16.80 18.72 -8.93
C TRP A 177 -16.12 19.80 -8.11
N GLN A 178 -15.67 20.87 -8.76
CA GLN A 178 -15.13 22.06 -8.11
C GLN A 178 -16.00 23.28 -8.45
N GLN A 179 -16.22 24.14 -7.46
CA GLN A 179 -17.04 25.34 -7.60
C GLN A 179 -16.58 26.43 -6.63
N ASP A 180 -16.43 27.65 -7.14
CA ASP A 180 -16.32 28.83 -6.31
C ASP A 180 -17.71 29.35 -5.93
N LEU A 181 -17.91 29.58 -4.63
CA LEU A 181 -19.18 29.95 -3.99
C LEU A 181 -19.07 31.30 -3.28
N GLY A 182 -18.35 32.25 -3.89
CA GLY A 182 -18.26 33.63 -3.38
C GLY A 182 -17.60 33.74 -2.01
N GLY A 183 -16.32 33.33 -1.91
CA GLY A 183 -15.53 33.33 -0.68
C GLY A 183 -15.36 31.94 -0.05
N TRP A 184 -16.13 30.97 -0.53
CA TRP A 184 -15.96 29.55 -0.25
C TRP A 184 -15.54 28.81 -1.51
N HIS A 185 -14.65 27.85 -1.37
CA HIS A 185 -14.30 26.90 -2.41
C HIS A 185 -14.90 25.54 -2.06
N PHE A 186 -15.72 25.01 -2.96
CA PHE A 186 -16.30 23.67 -2.83
C PHE A 186 -15.55 22.70 -3.73
N THR A 187 -15.18 21.55 -3.20
CA THR A 187 -14.74 20.40 -3.98
C THR A 187 -15.51 19.17 -3.51
N ASN A 188 -16.00 18.36 -4.45
CA ASN A 188 -16.52 17.03 -4.16
C ASN A 188 -15.82 15.98 -5.00
N ASN A 189 -15.22 14.99 -4.35
CA ASN A 189 -14.66 13.82 -5.01
C ASN A 189 -15.56 12.61 -4.74
N SER A 190 -15.97 11.92 -5.81
CA SER A 190 -16.81 10.72 -5.75
C SER A 190 -16.15 9.59 -6.52
N ARG A 191 -16.22 8.37 -5.98
CA ARG A 191 -15.75 7.16 -6.65
C ARG A 191 -16.72 6.01 -6.38
N ILE A 192 -17.10 5.31 -7.44
CA ILE A 192 -17.77 4.01 -7.36
C ILE A 192 -16.86 3.01 -8.02
N ALA A 193 -16.53 1.91 -7.36
CA ALA A 193 -15.71 0.88 -7.97
C ALA A 193 -16.22 -0.51 -7.63
N TRP A 194 -16.05 -1.43 -8.57
CA TRP A 194 -16.32 -2.84 -8.42
C TRP A 194 -15.08 -3.63 -8.83
N SER A 195 -14.84 -4.74 -8.14
CA SER A 195 -13.81 -5.71 -8.51
C SER A 195 -14.34 -7.12 -8.28
N ARG A 196 -14.00 -8.03 -9.18
CA ARG A 196 -14.11 -9.47 -8.96
C ARG A 196 -12.72 -10.07 -9.03
N VAL A 197 -12.42 -10.95 -8.09
CA VAL A 197 -11.18 -11.73 -8.06
C VAL A 197 -11.57 -13.20 -7.93
N GLU A 198 -11.00 -14.05 -8.77
CA GLU A 198 -11.05 -15.50 -8.65
C GLU A 198 -9.62 -16.01 -8.63
N GLU A 199 -9.32 -16.85 -7.64
CA GLU A 199 -8.01 -17.48 -7.51
C GLU A 199 -8.18 -18.95 -7.14
N ASP A 200 -7.36 -19.79 -7.74
CA ASP A 200 -7.04 -21.12 -7.25
C ASP A 200 -5.52 -21.26 -7.25
N SER A 201 -4.98 -21.70 -6.12
CA SER A 201 -3.54 -21.81 -5.94
C SER A 201 -3.18 -22.97 -5.01
N VAL A 202 -1.97 -23.47 -5.18
CA VAL A 202 -1.34 -24.41 -4.26
C VAL A 202 -0.09 -23.73 -3.72
N TYR A 203 0.21 -23.83 -2.43
CA TYR A 203 1.39 -23.17 -1.89
C TYR A 203 2.10 -23.94 -0.79
N ALA A 204 3.37 -23.59 -0.55
CA ALA A 204 4.23 -24.17 0.46
C ALA A 204 3.70 -23.95 1.89
N TYR A 205 3.70 -24.98 2.73
CA TYR A 205 3.38 -24.87 4.15
C TYR A 205 4.31 -25.74 5.00
N GLY A 206 5.60 -25.40 4.94
CA GLY A 206 6.67 -26.13 5.60
C GLY A 206 7.01 -27.46 4.93
N TYR A 207 7.69 -28.34 5.68
CA TYR A 207 8.06 -29.68 5.25
C TYR A 207 6.95 -30.69 5.50
N SER A 208 7.08 -31.90 4.95
CA SER A 208 6.12 -32.99 5.10
C SER A 208 5.69 -33.17 6.56
N GLY A 209 4.38 -33.27 6.78
CA GLY A 209 3.78 -33.24 8.12
C GLY A 209 3.73 -31.86 8.79
N TYR A 210 3.87 -30.79 8.00
CA TYR A 210 3.94 -29.39 8.46
C TYR A 210 5.14 -29.14 9.41
N ALA A 211 6.23 -29.86 9.18
CA ALA A 211 7.45 -29.72 9.96
C ALA A 211 8.19 -28.43 9.61
N LEU A 212 8.88 -27.85 10.60
CA LEU A 212 9.69 -26.63 10.42
C LEU A 212 11.07 -26.93 9.81
N SER A 213 11.50 -28.20 9.86
CA SER A 213 12.78 -28.66 9.32
C SER A 213 12.57 -29.84 8.37
N PRO A 214 13.50 -30.05 7.42
CA PRO A 214 13.47 -31.18 6.49
C PRO A 214 13.36 -32.53 7.21
N VAL A 215 12.45 -33.38 6.73
CA VAL A 215 12.24 -34.73 7.27
C VAL A 215 12.83 -35.84 6.40
N ASP A 216 13.34 -35.49 5.22
CA ASP A 216 14.01 -36.36 4.26
C ASP A 216 15.11 -35.59 3.50
N GLU A 217 15.89 -36.31 2.67
CA GLU A 217 17.03 -35.75 1.93
C GLU A 217 16.61 -34.80 0.80
N ASP A 218 15.41 -34.97 0.23
CA ASP A 218 14.91 -34.19 -0.92
C ASP A 218 14.12 -32.95 -0.49
N GLY A 219 13.88 -32.80 0.81
CA GLY A 219 13.08 -31.72 1.36
C GLY A 219 11.64 -31.80 0.90
N THR A 220 10.95 -32.94 1.09
CA THR A 220 9.52 -33.02 0.75
C THR A 220 8.74 -31.94 1.49
N MET A 221 8.09 -31.07 0.73
CA MET A 221 7.28 -29.94 1.15
C MET A 221 5.82 -30.38 1.37
N ALA A 222 5.23 -29.92 2.47
CA ALA A 222 3.78 -29.96 2.63
C ALA A 222 3.17 -28.77 1.87
N ARG A 223 2.07 -29.00 1.17
CA ARG A 223 1.36 -27.94 0.43
C ARG A 223 -0.08 -27.79 0.92
N LEU A 224 -0.62 -26.59 0.77
CA LEU A 224 -2.06 -26.32 0.94
C LEU A 224 -2.64 -25.88 -0.39
N VAL A 225 -3.85 -26.36 -0.69
CA VAL A 225 -4.69 -25.82 -1.77
C VAL A 225 -5.50 -24.69 -1.17
N PHE A 226 -5.64 -23.61 -1.92
CA PHE A 226 -6.44 -22.46 -1.54
C PHE A 226 -7.16 -21.89 -2.76
N ASP A 227 -8.49 -21.83 -2.64
CA ASP A 227 -9.34 -21.28 -3.68
C ASP A 227 -10.17 -20.16 -3.07
N HIS A 228 -10.34 -19.05 -3.78
CA HIS A 228 -11.29 -18.01 -3.38
C HIS A 228 -11.96 -17.33 -4.56
N SER A 229 -13.15 -16.82 -4.28
CA SER A 229 -13.88 -15.92 -5.17
C SER A 229 -14.37 -14.74 -4.35
N THR A 230 -14.06 -13.53 -4.84
CA THR A 230 -14.26 -12.31 -4.08
C THR A 230 -14.84 -11.21 -4.99
N ASP A 231 -16.05 -10.76 -4.68
CA ASP A 231 -16.73 -9.63 -5.31
C ASP A 231 -16.76 -8.43 -4.36
N THR A 232 -16.12 -7.33 -4.74
CA THR A 232 -16.01 -6.11 -3.94
C THR A 232 -16.70 -4.93 -4.59
N THR A 233 -17.47 -4.16 -3.83
CA THR A 233 -18.02 -2.86 -4.27
C THR A 233 -17.66 -1.77 -3.27
N THR A 234 -17.19 -0.64 -3.77
CA THR A 234 -16.97 0.58 -2.98
C THR A 234 -17.74 1.76 -3.54
N VAL A 235 -18.27 2.59 -2.64
CA VAL A 235 -18.80 3.93 -2.95
C VAL A 235 -18.18 4.90 -1.95
N LEU A 236 -17.43 5.87 -2.45
CA LEU A 236 -16.69 6.86 -1.66
C LEU A 236 -17.11 8.27 -2.10
N ASN A 237 -17.34 9.16 -1.14
CA ASN A 237 -17.65 10.57 -1.38
C ASN A 237 -16.95 11.44 -0.33
N ASP A 238 -16.22 12.44 -0.79
CA ASP A 238 -15.54 13.45 0.01
C ASP A 238 -16.02 14.83 -0.44
N ALA A 239 -16.81 15.51 0.38
CA ALA A 239 -17.34 16.84 0.09
C ALA A 239 -16.70 17.86 1.03
N ARG A 240 -15.85 18.74 0.49
CA ARG A 240 -15.08 19.74 1.23
C ARG A 240 -15.50 21.16 0.89
N LEU A 241 -15.60 21.99 1.93
CA LEU A 241 -15.78 23.43 1.86
C LEU A 241 -14.60 24.11 2.54
N GLU A 242 -13.98 25.06 1.84
CA GLU A 242 -12.81 25.79 2.31
C GLU A 242 -13.03 27.30 2.22
N THR A 243 -12.50 28.04 3.19
CA THR A 243 -12.47 29.49 3.15
C THR A 243 -11.24 30.03 3.88
N SER A 244 -10.88 31.28 3.60
CA SER A 244 -9.82 31.99 4.30
C SER A 244 -10.38 33.30 4.87
N VAL A 245 -10.13 33.56 6.15
CA VAL A 245 -10.65 34.72 6.88
C VAL A 245 -9.54 35.33 7.74
N ASP A 246 -9.37 36.64 7.67
CA ASP A 246 -8.52 37.39 8.60
C ASP A 246 -9.31 37.71 9.87
N ALA A 247 -8.89 37.14 11.00
CA ALA A 247 -9.53 37.36 12.30
C ALA A 247 -8.48 37.39 13.42
N PHE A 248 -8.70 38.21 14.45
CA PHE A 248 -7.83 38.27 15.64
C PHE A 248 -6.34 38.52 15.35
N GLY A 249 -6.01 39.18 14.24
CA GLY A 249 -4.63 39.45 13.82
C GLY A 249 -3.91 38.26 13.19
N ALA A 250 -4.65 37.24 12.74
CA ALA A 250 -4.15 36.05 12.06
C ALA A 250 -5.01 35.71 10.83
N GLU A 251 -4.40 35.03 9.86
CA GLU A 251 -5.12 34.41 8.74
C GLU A 251 -5.58 33.02 9.17
N HIS A 252 -6.89 32.75 9.13
CA HIS A 252 -7.49 31.46 9.39
C HIS A 252 -7.88 30.80 8.08
N ARG A 253 -7.43 29.56 7.86
CA ARG A 253 -7.86 28.71 6.73
C ARG A 253 -8.73 27.59 7.25
N LEU A 254 -10.02 27.77 7.09
CA LEU A 254 -11.04 26.87 7.62
C LEU A 254 -11.41 25.83 6.58
N MET A 255 -11.60 24.59 7.01
CA MET A 255 -12.06 23.49 6.17
C MET A 255 -13.10 22.67 6.91
N ILE A 256 -14.21 22.37 6.22
CA ILE A 256 -15.27 21.47 6.70
C ILE A 256 -15.43 20.37 5.65
N VAL A 257 -15.43 19.11 6.09
CA VAL A 257 -15.55 17.97 5.18
C VAL A 257 -16.57 16.97 5.69
N LEU A 258 -17.44 16.52 4.79
CA LEU A 258 -18.27 15.33 4.96
C LEU A 258 -17.68 14.22 4.11
N ASP A 259 -17.33 13.10 4.75
CA ASP A 259 -16.78 11.92 4.12
C ASP A 259 -17.73 10.73 4.32
N LEU A 260 -18.15 10.10 3.23
CA LEU A 260 -19.08 8.97 3.23
C LEU A 260 -18.44 7.80 2.49
N LYS A 261 -18.48 6.63 3.12
CA LYS A 261 -17.91 5.41 2.55
C LYS A 261 -18.85 4.23 2.71
N TYR A 262 -18.95 3.44 1.66
CA TYR A 262 -19.60 2.14 1.64
C TYR A 262 -18.63 1.13 1.04
N PHE A 263 -18.50 -0.01 1.72
CA PHE A 263 -17.75 -1.18 1.28
C PHE A 263 -18.66 -2.39 1.39
N ARG A 264 -18.69 -3.21 0.34
CA ARG A 264 -19.33 -4.53 0.32
C ARG A 264 -18.34 -5.54 -0.21
N LEU A 265 -18.26 -6.69 0.45
CA LEU A 265 -17.46 -7.84 0.06
C LEU A 265 -18.37 -9.07 0.07
N ASP A 266 -18.57 -9.70 -1.08
CA ASP A 266 -19.03 -11.09 -1.16
C ASP A 266 -17.79 -11.95 -1.32
N GLN A 267 -17.59 -12.92 -0.44
CA GLN A 267 -16.40 -13.76 -0.52
C GLN A 267 -16.74 -15.21 -0.23
N MET A 268 -16.04 -16.10 -0.94
CA MET A 268 -15.91 -17.50 -0.62
C MET A 268 -14.42 -17.83 -0.54
N GLN A 269 -13.99 -18.51 0.52
CA GLN A 269 -12.64 -19.04 0.67
C GLN A 269 -12.73 -20.51 1.04
N ALA A 270 -11.90 -21.33 0.38
CA ALA A 270 -11.84 -22.76 0.52
C ALA A 270 -10.39 -23.23 0.66
N SER A 271 -10.19 -24.35 1.35
CA SER A 271 -8.85 -24.93 1.47
C SER A 271 -8.90 -26.46 1.55
N ALA A 272 -7.79 -27.09 1.19
CA ALA A 272 -7.51 -28.50 1.40
C ALA A 272 -6.00 -28.73 1.61
N THR A 273 -5.61 -29.91 2.08
CA THR A 273 -4.21 -30.34 2.03
C THR A 273 -3.85 -30.69 0.59
N GLY A 274 -2.82 -30.04 0.04
CA GLY A 274 -2.32 -30.29 -1.30
C GLY A 274 -1.47 -31.57 -1.38
N THR A 275 -1.22 -32.04 -2.60
CA THR A 275 -0.27 -33.14 -2.79
C THR A 275 1.15 -32.68 -2.46
N PRO A 276 2.03 -33.49 -1.85
CA PRO A 276 3.40 -33.08 -1.58
C PRO A 276 4.21 -32.79 -2.85
N LEU A 277 5.27 -31.99 -2.72
CA LEU A 277 6.27 -31.70 -3.77
C LEU A 277 7.66 -31.66 -3.14
N THR A 278 8.72 -32.02 -3.85
CA THR A 278 10.10 -31.92 -3.33
C THR A 278 10.75 -30.59 -3.70
N PHE A 279 11.62 -30.06 -2.83
CA PHE A 279 12.44 -28.88 -3.18
C PHE A 279 13.60 -29.25 -4.13
N VAL A 280 14.05 -30.50 -4.09
CA VAL A 280 15.04 -31.06 -5.02
C VAL A 280 14.31 -31.74 -6.17
N ASP A 281 14.65 -31.37 -7.41
CA ASP A 281 14.12 -31.95 -8.65
C ASP A 281 12.57 -32.11 -8.66
N PRO A 282 11.80 -31.00 -8.51
CA PRO A 282 10.34 -31.05 -8.40
C PRO A 282 9.68 -31.66 -9.64
N VAL A 283 8.66 -32.50 -9.42
CA VAL A 283 7.81 -33.08 -10.47
C VAL A 283 6.40 -32.53 -10.36
N TYR A 284 6.01 -31.70 -11.33
CA TYR A 284 4.68 -31.11 -11.45
C TYR A 284 3.72 -31.98 -12.28
N GLY A 285 2.45 -31.60 -12.31
CA GLY A 285 1.33 -32.30 -12.95
C GLY A 285 0.53 -33.19 -12.00
N ALA A 286 0.73 -33.07 -10.69
CA ALA A 286 -0.01 -33.85 -9.70
C ALA A 286 -1.42 -33.26 -9.52
N ALA A 287 -2.45 -34.10 -9.62
CA ALA A 287 -3.82 -33.68 -9.36
C ALA A 287 -3.98 -33.21 -7.91
N GLN A 288 -4.63 -32.07 -7.71
CA GLN A 288 -4.88 -31.51 -6.39
C GLN A 288 -6.26 -31.91 -5.86
N PRO A 289 -6.42 -32.10 -4.54
CA PRO A 289 -7.73 -32.32 -3.95
C PRO A 289 -8.61 -31.08 -4.05
N ASP A 290 -9.92 -31.29 -4.17
CA ASP A 290 -10.90 -30.20 -4.15
C ASP A 290 -10.85 -29.44 -2.81
N ALA A 291 -10.75 -28.12 -2.87
CA ALA A 291 -10.82 -27.26 -1.69
C ALA A 291 -12.23 -27.26 -1.07
N VAL A 292 -12.31 -27.26 0.26
CA VAL A 292 -13.59 -27.20 0.99
C VAL A 292 -13.81 -25.77 1.50
N PRO A 293 -14.93 -25.11 1.15
CA PRO A 293 -15.25 -23.79 1.67
C PRO A 293 -15.33 -23.78 3.21
N TYR A 294 -14.62 -22.84 3.84
CA TYR A 294 -14.72 -22.56 5.28
C TYR A 294 -15.28 -21.16 5.56
N ILE A 295 -15.24 -20.26 4.56
CA ILE A 295 -15.92 -18.97 4.56
C ILE A 295 -16.75 -18.86 3.28
N ASP A 296 -18.03 -18.53 3.42
CA ASP A 296 -18.87 -18.02 2.34
C ASP A 296 -19.85 -17.00 2.94
N GLN A 297 -19.61 -15.70 2.74
CA GLN A 297 -20.40 -14.66 3.41
C GLN A 297 -20.36 -13.33 2.68
N VAL A 298 -21.36 -12.50 2.98
CA VAL A 298 -21.39 -11.09 2.59
C VAL A 298 -21.03 -10.22 3.78
N LEU A 299 -20.08 -9.32 3.60
CA LEU A 299 -19.68 -8.31 4.56
C LEU A 299 -19.99 -6.92 4.02
N THR A 300 -20.47 -6.04 4.89
CA THR A 300 -20.67 -4.62 4.55
C THR A 300 -20.11 -3.72 5.65
N GLN A 301 -19.49 -2.62 5.25
CA GLN A 301 -19.09 -1.55 6.14
C GLN A 301 -19.59 -0.20 5.59
N ARG A 302 -20.15 0.61 6.47
CA ARG A 302 -20.60 1.98 6.19
C ARG A 302 -19.91 2.91 7.16
N GLN A 303 -19.30 3.98 6.65
CA GLN A 303 -18.70 5.01 7.47
C GLN A 303 -19.20 6.38 7.03
N ALA A 304 -19.56 7.20 8.01
CA ALA A 304 -19.76 8.63 7.84
C ALA A 304 -18.78 9.36 8.76
N GLY A 305 -18.10 10.36 8.26
CA GLY A 305 -17.18 11.18 9.03
C GLY A 305 -17.41 12.65 8.80
N LEU A 306 -17.41 13.42 9.89
CA LEU A 306 -17.42 14.88 9.84
C LEU A 306 -16.08 15.41 10.35
N TYR A 307 -15.42 16.23 9.54
CA TYR A 307 -14.09 16.74 9.81
C TYR A 307 -14.06 18.27 9.74
N LEU A 308 -13.36 18.89 10.70
CA LEU A 308 -13.12 20.32 10.80
C LEU A 308 -11.62 20.60 10.92
N GLN A 309 -11.13 21.57 10.17
CA GLN A 309 -9.77 22.14 10.29
C GLN A 309 -9.82 23.63 10.52
N ASP A 310 -8.87 24.12 11.30
CA ASP A 310 -8.37 25.48 11.21
C ASP A 310 -6.84 25.47 11.10
N GLN A 311 -6.31 26.10 10.07
CA GLN A 311 -4.88 26.45 9.98
C GLN A 311 -4.73 27.96 10.18
N ILE A 312 -4.09 28.31 11.30
CA ILE A 312 -3.94 29.70 11.75
C ILE A 312 -2.52 30.15 11.43
N ARG A 313 -2.36 31.27 10.71
CA ARG A 313 -1.06 31.84 10.35
C ARG A 313 -0.90 33.23 10.94
N TRP A 314 0.19 33.48 11.66
CA TRP A 314 0.43 34.77 12.31
C TRP A 314 1.92 35.11 12.47
N GLY A 315 2.19 36.33 12.94
CA GLY A 315 3.47 36.70 13.56
C GLY A 315 4.73 36.39 12.74
N ASN A 316 4.71 36.68 11.43
CA ASN A 316 5.82 36.43 10.49
C ASN A 316 6.35 34.99 10.55
N GLY A 317 5.48 34.04 10.19
CA GLY A 317 5.88 32.66 9.89
C GLY A 317 5.32 31.59 10.83
N TRP A 318 4.60 31.95 11.90
CA TRP A 318 3.93 30.94 12.74
C TRP A 318 2.75 30.31 12.02
N ILE A 319 2.60 29.00 12.19
CA ILE A 319 1.51 28.20 11.65
C ILE A 319 1.05 27.25 12.75
N ALA A 320 -0.18 27.39 13.22
CA ALA A 320 -0.86 26.39 14.03
C ALA A 320 -1.85 25.63 13.15
N THR A 321 -2.05 24.35 13.44
CA THR A 321 -3.09 23.56 12.79
C THR A 321 -3.83 22.78 13.85
N GLY A 322 -5.15 22.92 13.86
CA GLY A 322 -6.07 22.16 14.69
C GLY A 322 -7.04 21.38 13.81
N ASN A 323 -7.21 20.11 14.10
CA ASN A 323 -8.07 19.20 13.36
C ASN A 323 -8.94 18.42 14.35
N LEU A 324 -10.22 18.30 14.04
CA LEU A 324 -11.17 17.46 14.78
C LEU A 324 -12.00 16.67 13.79
N ARG A 325 -12.16 15.37 14.06
CA ARG A 325 -13.00 14.48 13.27
C ARG A 325 -13.79 13.57 14.17
N TYR A 326 -15.03 13.28 13.79
CA TYR A 326 -15.82 12.22 14.39
C TYR A 326 -16.29 11.26 13.30
N ASP A 327 -16.09 9.97 13.53
CA ASP A 327 -16.50 8.90 12.63
C ASP A 327 -17.60 8.03 13.25
N TRP A 328 -18.62 7.72 12.46
CA TRP A 328 -19.62 6.68 12.76
C TRP A 328 -19.40 5.53 11.80
N VAL A 329 -19.11 4.35 12.33
CA VAL A 329 -18.86 3.15 11.53
C VAL A 329 -19.89 2.08 11.88
N LYS A 330 -20.45 1.44 10.85
CA LYS A 330 -21.31 0.27 11.01
C LYS A 330 -20.76 -0.86 10.15
N THR A 331 -20.46 -1.98 10.78
CA THR A 331 -19.98 -3.20 10.14
C THR A 331 -21.02 -4.31 10.33
N GLU A 332 -21.41 -4.97 9.25
CA GLU A 332 -22.34 -6.11 9.27
C GLU A 332 -21.71 -7.27 8.49
N THR A 333 -21.62 -8.43 9.12
CA THR A 333 -21.22 -9.69 8.49
C THR A 333 -22.45 -10.58 8.41
N GLY A 334 -22.74 -11.14 7.24
CA GLY A 334 -23.83 -12.09 7.02
C GLY A 334 -23.51 -13.47 7.59
N THR A 335 -24.51 -14.35 7.60
CA THR A 335 -24.32 -15.77 7.92
C THR A 335 -23.27 -16.38 6.99
N ASN A 336 -22.35 -17.16 7.57
CA ASN A 336 -21.41 -17.97 6.81
C ASN A 336 -22.15 -19.18 6.24
N ARG A 337 -22.38 -19.21 4.93
CA ARG A 337 -23.13 -20.26 4.21
C ARG A 337 -22.38 -21.58 4.17
N ALA A 338 -21.05 -21.57 4.32
CA ALA A 338 -20.22 -22.77 4.32
C ALA A 338 -20.34 -23.55 5.65
N THR A 339 -20.43 -22.85 6.78
CA THR A 339 -20.47 -23.46 8.12
C THR A 339 -21.83 -23.38 8.80
N GLY A 340 -22.73 -22.53 8.30
CA GLY A 340 -23.99 -22.18 8.96
C GLY A 340 -23.84 -21.20 10.14
N ALA A 341 -22.62 -20.75 10.45
CA ALA A 341 -22.38 -19.84 11.57
C ALA A 341 -23.09 -18.50 11.35
N GLU A 342 -23.75 -18.00 12.41
CA GLU A 342 -24.45 -16.72 12.35
C GLU A 342 -23.48 -15.55 12.13
N GLY A 343 -23.96 -14.55 11.40
CA GLY A 343 -23.22 -13.30 11.19
C GLY A 343 -23.26 -12.37 12.41
N GLY A 344 -22.61 -11.21 12.28
CA GLY A 344 -22.48 -10.23 13.35
C GLY A 344 -22.80 -8.80 12.91
N LYS A 345 -23.09 -7.92 13.87
CA LYS A 345 -23.28 -6.48 13.62
C LYS A 345 -22.57 -5.67 14.70
N ARG A 346 -21.80 -4.66 14.28
CA ARG A 346 -21.13 -3.71 15.18
C ARG A 346 -21.36 -2.28 14.72
N THR A 347 -21.50 -1.38 15.68
CA THR A 347 -21.51 0.07 15.46
C THR A 347 -20.44 0.69 16.36
N ASP A 348 -19.54 1.46 15.76
CA ASP A 348 -18.48 2.18 16.44
C ASP A 348 -18.67 3.70 16.25
N GLY A 349 -18.21 4.46 17.22
CA GLY A 349 -18.11 5.91 17.15
C GLY A 349 -16.78 6.35 17.73
N GLU A 350 -16.00 7.13 16.98
CA GLU A 350 -14.65 7.52 17.41
C GLU A 350 -14.35 8.98 17.11
N ALA A 351 -13.65 9.65 18.05
CA ALA A 351 -13.16 11.01 17.87
C ALA A 351 -11.65 11.01 17.60
N SER A 352 -11.26 11.55 16.45
CA SER A 352 -9.86 11.75 16.08
C SER A 352 -9.47 13.21 16.09
N TRP A 353 -8.25 13.53 16.49
CA TRP A 353 -7.75 14.89 16.54
C TRP A 353 -6.29 15.00 16.12
N ARG A 354 -5.89 16.20 15.71
CA ARG A 354 -4.49 16.57 15.49
C ARG A 354 -4.29 18.02 15.89
N ILE A 355 -3.17 18.27 16.55
CA ILE A 355 -2.67 19.61 16.82
C ILE A 355 -1.23 19.70 16.35
N GLY A 356 -0.87 20.83 15.74
CA GLY A 356 0.49 21.08 15.29
C GLY A 356 0.85 22.55 15.41
N LEU A 357 2.12 22.81 15.68
CA LEU A 357 2.70 24.14 15.69
C LEU A 357 4.01 24.13 14.90
N ALA A 358 4.15 25.06 13.97
CA ALA A 358 5.34 25.24 13.17
C ALA A 358 5.69 26.73 13.06
N ARG A 359 6.95 27.01 12.70
CA ARG A 359 7.37 28.38 12.39
C ARG A 359 8.32 28.40 11.20
N THR A 360 7.90 29.01 10.10
CA THR A 360 8.76 29.26 8.94
C THR A 360 9.69 30.44 9.21
N LEU A 361 10.99 30.20 9.12
CA LEU A 361 12.04 31.21 9.24
C LEU A 361 12.43 31.77 7.86
N ALA A 362 13.03 32.95 7.84
CA ALA A 362 13.38 33.66 6.60
C ALA A 362 14.37 32.90 5.68
N ASN A 363 15.12 31.94 6.21
CA ASN A 363 16.07 31.10 5.48
C ASN A 363 15.46 29.79 4.94
N GLY A 364 14.12 29.65 4.99
CA GLY A 364 13.40 28.47 4.52
C GLY A 364 13.36 27.30 5.51
N VAL A 365 13.84 27.50 6.74
CA VAL A 365 13.80 26.49 7.81
C VAL A 365 12.46 26.58 8.56
N THR A 366 11.81 25.44 8.76
CA THR A 366 10.51 25.31 9.44
C THR A 366 10.57 24.20 10.48
N PRO A 367 10.99 24.49 11.74
CA PRO A 367 10.76 23.58 12.86
C PRO A 367 9.27 23.41 13.13
N TYR A 368 8.89 22.22 13.61
CA TYR A 368 7.53 21.91 14.00
C TYR A 368 7.45 20.86 15.12
N VAL A 369 6.31 20.82 15.77
CA VAL A 369 5.86 19.75 16.67
C VAL A 369 4.40 19.44 16.37
N SER A 370 4.02 18.16 16.46
CA SER A 370 2.63 17.75 16.31
C SER A 370 2.30 16.56 17.19
N ALA A 371 1.02 16.48 17.57
CA ALA A 371 0.42 15.30 18.17
C ALA A 371 -0.87 14.96 17.41
N SER A 372 -1.09 13.67 17.16
CA SER A 372 -2.28 13.19 16.46
C SER A 372 -2.76 11.84 16.99
N THR A 373 -4.03 11.55 16.79
CA THR A 373 -4.62 10.24 17.05
C THR A 373 -4.98 9.50 15.76
N TYR A 374 -5.13 8.19 15.92
CA TYR A 374 -5.42 7.22 14.88
C TYR A 374 -6.55 6.30 15.34
N PHE A 375 -7.36 5.88 14.37
CA PHE A 375 -8.42 4.89 14.52
C PHE A 375 -8.56 4.06 13.26
N ASN A 376 -8.80 2.76 13.41
CA ASN A 376 -9.17 1.87 12.33
C ASN A 376 -10.18 0.81 12.77
N PRO A 377 -11.37 0.80 12.14
CA PRO A 377 -12.39 -0.18 12.47
C PRO A 377 -11.94 -1.57 11.99
N GLN A 378 -11.77 -2.48 12.94
CA GLN A 378 -11.38 -3.86 12.64
C GLN A 378 -12.60 -4.68 12.24
N VAL A 379 -12.46 -5.55 11.24
CA VAL A 379 -13.53 -6.38 10.69
C VAL A 379 -13.29 -7.83 11.08
N VAL A 380 -13.22 -8.09 12.40
CA VAL A 380 -12.82 -9.39 12.95
C VAL A 380 -13.66 -9.68 14.20
N ASN A 381 -14.03 -10.96 14.38
CA ASN A 381 -14.63 -11.46 15.62
C ASN A 381 -13.56 -12.21 16.42
N ASP A 382 -13.62 -12.11 17.75
CA ASP A 382 -12.79 -12.87 18.67
C ASP A 382 -13.21 -14.34 18.74
N ALA A 383 -12.48 -15.13 19.53
CA ALA A 383 -12.75 -16.55 19.80
C ALA A 383 -14.19 -16.85 20.27
N ASN A 384 -14.84 -15.89 20.91
CA ASN A 384 -16.18 -16.01 21.46
C ASN A 384 -17.27 -15.50 20.49
N GLY A 385 -16.88 -15.13 19.26
CA GLY A 385 -17.77 -14.52 18.27
C GLY A 385 -18.13 -13.07 18.57
N SER A 386 -17.48 -12.43 19.55
CA SER A 386 -17.67 -11.02 19.87
C SER A 386 -16.82 -10.16 18.94
N ALA A 387 -17.37 -9.04 18.48
CA ALA A 387 -16.63 -8.17 17.57
C ALA A 387 -15.48 -7.47 18.32
N ILE A 388 -14.29 -7.49 17.71
CA ILE A 388 -13.04 -6.95 18.27
C ILE A 388 -13.10 -5.42 18.32
N SER A 389 -12.55 -4.78 19.37
CA SER A 389 -12.55 -3.31 19.43
C SER A 389 -11.69 -2.71 18.30
N PRO A 390 -12.01 -1.51 17.79
CA PRO A 390 -11.18 -0.86 16.79
C PRO A 390 -9.73 -0.66 17.25
N GLU A 391 -8.80 -0.67 16.30
CA GLU A 391 -7.41 -0.32 16.58
C GLU A 391 -7.32 1.19 16.76
N THR A 392 -6.61 1.61 17.81
CA THR A 392 -6.40 3.04 18.11
C THR A 392 -4.92 3.33 18.19
N GLY A 393 -4.56 4.61 18.08
CA GLY A 393 -3.17 5.00 18.24
C GLY A 393 -2.99 6.48 18.49
N ARG A 394 -1.77 6.82 18.91
CA ARG A 394 -1.33 8.18 19.19
C ARG A 394 0.09 8.36 18.72
N GLN A 395 0.37 9.53 18.15
CA GLN A 395 1.70 9.91 17.72
C GLN A 395 2.07 11.27 18.28
N ILE A 396 3.32 11.41 18.70
CA ILE A 396 3.98 12.69 18.93
C ILE A 396 5.19 12.74 17.99
N GLU A 397 5.35 13.86 17.30
CA GLU A 397 6.43 14.09 16.36
C GLU A 397 7.00 15.49 16.52
N ALA A 398 8.32 15.62 16.46
CA ALA A 398 9.02 16.89 16.36
C ALA A 398 10.02 16.81 15.21
N GLY A 399 10.11 17.87 14.42
CA GLY A 399 10.97 17.85 13.24
C GLY A 399 11.32 19.22 12.72
N VAL A 400 12.11 19.21 11.65
CA VAL A 400 12.51 20.39 10.89
C VAL A 400 12.39 20.10 9.40
N LYS A 401 11.85 21.07 8.67
CA LYS A 401 11.87 21.09 7.21
C LYS A 401 12.77 22.23 6.75
N TRP A 402 13.56 22.03 5.72
CA TRP A 402 14.37 23.07 5.11
C TRP A 402 14.12 23.09 3.60
N SER A 403 13.51 24.19 3.15
CA SER A 403 13.27 24.49 1.74
C SER A 403 13.81 25.89 1.45
N PRO A 404 15.10 26.02 1.09
CA PRO A 404 15.71 27.32 0.79
C PRO A 404 15.20 27.90 -0.54
N ASN A 405 14.60 27.06 -1.39
CA ASN A 405 13.98 27.39 -2.67
C ASN A 405 13.07 26.23 -3.10
N ASP A 406 12.31 26.41 -4.18
CA ASP A 406 11.33 25.42 -4.64
C ASP A 406 11.93 24.14 -5.26
N ARG A 407 13.26 24.07 -5.40
CA ARG A 407 13.95 22.92 -6.03
C ARG A 407 14.52 21.92 -5.05
N PHE A 408 14.55 22.23 -3.75
CA PHE A 408 15.17 21.36 -2.74
C PHE A 408 14.36 21.35 -1.45
N LEU A 409 14.11 20.15 -0.93
CA LEU A 409 13.46 19.92 0.35
C LEU A 409 14.29 18.91 1.14
N LEU A 410 14.64 19.28 2.37
CA LEU A 410 15.15 18.38 3.38
C LEU A 410 14.17 18.33 4.55
N THR A 411 13.91 17.13 5.05
CA THR A 411 13.12 16.90 6.26
C THR A 411 13.89 16.02 7.22
N ALA A 412 13.80 16.32 8.51
CA ALA A 412 14.29 15.47 9.58
C ALA A 412 13.27 15.47 10.71
N ALA A 413 12.88 14.30 11.19
CA ALA A 413 11.84 14.15 12.22
C ALA A 413 12.25 13.10 13.25
N ALA A 414 11.78 13.27 14.47
CA ALA A 414 11.79 12.26 15.52
C ALA A 414 10.35 12.01 15.98
N PHE A 415 9.98 10.74 16.15
CA PHE A 415 8.60 10.34 16.41
C PHE A 415 8.50 9.27 17.51
N ASP A 416 7.37 9.25 18.21
CA ASP A 416 6.90 8.17 19.10
C ASP A 416 5.45 7.88 18.71
N LEU A 417 5.22 6.69 18.18
CA LEU A 417 3.92 6.18 17.72
C LEU A 417 3.55 4.96 18.56
N ARG A 418 2.34 4.95 19.10
CA ARG A 418 1.78 3.81 19.85
C ARG A 418 0.50 3.36 19.20
N ARG A 419 0.36 2.04 19.06
CA ARG A 419 -0.80 1.34 18.52
C ARG A 419 -1.34 0.44 19.61
N GLU A 420 -2.64 0.50 19.83
CA GLU A 420 -3.34 -0.29 20.83
C GLU A 420 -4.40 -1.15 20.14
N ASN A 421 -4.75 -2.29 20.74
CA ASN A 421 -5.85 -3.16 20.30
C ASN A 421 -5.64 -3.79 18.91
N ILE A 422 -4.40 -4.13 18.55
CA ILE A 422 -4.07 -4.76 17.25
C ILE A 422 -4.60 -6.19 17.24
N SER A 423 -5.42 -6.56 16.25
CA SER A 423 -5.88 -7.94 16.10
C SER A 423 -4.74 -8.85 15.62
N GLN A 424 -4.50 -9.95 16.32
CA GLN A 424 -3.57 -11.01 15.96
C GLN A 424 -4.27 -12.36 16.03
N SER A 425 -3.99 -13.26 15.07
CA SER A 425 -4.40 -14.65 15.18
C SER A 425 -3.44 -15.44 16.07
N ALA A 426 -3.97 -16.20 17.01
CA ALA A 426 -3.25 -17.14 17.85
C ALA A 426 -3.91 -18.52 17.72
N TYR A 427 -3.10 -19.59 17.68
CA TYR A 427 -3.65 -20.94 17.71
C TYR A 427 -4.11 -21.25 19.13
N ASP A 428 -5.41 -21.49 19.31
CA ASP A 428 -6.00 -21.90 20.55
C ASP A 428 -6.15 -23.43 20.54
N TRP A 429 -5.36 -24.09 21.39
CA TRP A 429 -5.33 -25.54 21.52
C TRP A 429 -6.61 -26.12 22.11
N ASP A 430 -7.36 -25.35 22.89
CA ASP A 430 -8.65 -25.77 23.46
C ASP A 430 -9.78 -25.61 22.43
N ALA A 431 -9.69 -24.58 21.57
CA ALA A 431 -10.60 -24.39 20.44
C ALA A 431 -10.27 -25.26 19.21
N GLY A 432 -9.07 -25.85 19.17
CA GLY A 432 -8.59 -26.67 18.05
C GLY A 432 -8.38 -25.88 16.76
N GLY A 433 -8.12 -24.57 16.84
CA GLY A 433 -8.03 -23.70 15.68
C GLY A 433 -7.47 -22.31 15.99
N TYR A 434 -7.24 -21.52 14.95
CA TYR A 434 -6.81 -20.13 15.10
C TYR A 434 -7.99 -19.25 15.53
N VAL A 435 -7.76 -18.48 16.58
CA VAL A 435 -8.69 -17.46 17.09
C VAL A 435 -8.02 -16.09 17.02
N TYR A 436 -8.81 -15.04 16.80
CA TYR A 436 -8.29 -13.68 16.85
C TYR A 436 -8.34 -13.14 18.28
N GLN A 437 -7.23 -12.59 18.73
CA GLN A 437 -7.06 -11.90 20.01
C GLN A 437 -6.50 -10.50 19.75
N GLN A 438 -6.67 -9.58 20.70
CA GLN A 438 -6.07 -8.24 20.57
C GLN A 438 -4.74 -8.20 21.32
N LEU A 439 -3.65 -7.96 20.61
CA LEU A 439 -2.41 -7.45 21.20
C LEU A 439 -2.74 -6.16 21.95
N GLY A 440 -2.12 -5.97 23.10
CA GLY A 440 -2.32 -4.80 23.95
C GLY A 440 -1.79 -3.53 23.29
N GLU A 441 -0.46 -3.39 23.22
CA GLU A 441 0.22 -2.18 22.71
C GLU A 441 1.49 -2.53 21.94
N VAL A 442 1.71 -1.92 20.77
CA VAL A 442 3.00 -1.91 20.05
C VAL A 442 3.46 -0.47 19.87
N ARG A 443 4.72 -0.19 20.20
CA ARG A 443 5.32 1.14 20.05
C ARG A 443 6.40 1.13 18.97
N SER A 444 6.37 2.13 18.09
CA SER A 444 7.47 2.49 17.18
C SER A 444 8.00 3.88 17.54
N ARG A 445 9.30 3.99 17.82
CA ARG A 445 9.96 5.27 18.09
C ARG A 445 11.21 5.41 17.24
N GLY A 446 11.47 6.57 16.67
CA GLY A 446 12.61 6.67 15.76
C GLY A 446 12.91 8.07 15.25
N ILE A 447 13.84 8.09 14.31
CA ILE A 447 14.21 9.25 13.52
C ILE A 447 14.07 8.93 12.03
N GLU A 448 13.66 9.93 11.27
CA GLU A 448 13.62 9.89 9.82
C GLU A 448 14.35 11.10 9.25
N PHE A 449 15.01 10.88 8.13
CA PHE A 449 15.65 11.91 7.32
C PHE A 449 15.28 11.67 5.86
N GLU A 450 14.90 12.74 5.16
CA GLU A 450 14.58 12.70 3.74
C GLU A 450 15.13 13.95 3.06
N ALA A 451 15.78 13.81 1.91
CA ALA A 451 16.25 14.92 1.11
C ALA A 451 15.96 14.66 -0.36
N GLN A 452 15.30 15.61 -1.03
CA GLN A 452 14.99 15.52 -2.45
C GLN A 452 15.20 16.88 -3.12
N GLY A 453 15.73 16.87 -4.34
CA GLY A 453 15.82 18.09 -5.12
C GLY A 453 16.92 18.14 -6.18
N ASP A 454 16.90 19.22 -6.95
CA ASP A 454 17.94 19.58 -7.93
C ASP A 454 19.06 20.37 -7.22
N LEU A 455 20.26 19.80 -7.22
CA LEU A 455 21.46 20.36 -6.62
C LEU A 455 22.25 21.29 -7.56
N GLY A 456 21.78 21.46 -8.81
CA GLY A 456 22.45 22.21 -9.87
C GLY A 456 23.35 21.34 -10.74
N ASN A 457 23.84 21.91 -11.86
CA ASN A 457 24.72 21.24 -12.83
C ASN A 457 24.15 19.90 -13.36
N GLY A 458 22.82 19.82 -13.45
CA GLY A 458 22.07 18.66 -13.90
C GLY A 458 22.03 17.49 -12.90
N LEU A 459 22.35 17.71 -11.62
CA LEU A 459 22.34 16.68 -10.57
C LEU A 459 21.06 16.73 -9.73
N VAL A 460 20.28 15.66 -9.76
CA VAL A 460 19.08 15.47 -8.93
C VAL A 460 19.35 14.40 -7.87
N LEU A 461 18.97 14.71 -6.62
CA LEU A 461 19.13 13.89 -5.44
C LEU A 461 17.78 13.39 -4.93
N ASN A 462 17.73 12.13 -4.52
CA ASN A 462 16.75 11.60 -3.58
C ASN A 462 17.50 10.76 -2.54
N ALA A 463 17.29 11.04 -1.26
CA ALA A 463 17.92 10.32 -0.17
C ALA A 463 16.94 10.15 0.99
N GLU A 464 16.99 8.99 1.62
CA GLU A 464 16.22 8.68 2.82
C GLU A 464 17.06 7.88 3.82
N LEU A 465 16.74 8.05 5.10
CA LEU A 465 17.25 7.24 6.19
C LEU A 465 16.17 7.15 7.26
N THR A 466 15.85 5.94 7.69
CA THR A 466 14.98 5.68 8.83
C THR A 466 15.73 4.80 9.82
N LYS A 467 15.68 5.20 11.09
CA LYS A 467 16.13 4.37 12.21
C LYS A 467 15.09 4.42 13.30
N MET A 468 14.57 3.26 13.67
CA MET A 468 13.51 3.14 14.66
C MET A 468 13.73 1.94 15.57
N GLU A 469 13.04 1.94 16.69
CA GLU A 469 12.92 0.81 17.61
C GLU A 469 11.44 0.46 17.68
N ILE A 470 11.13 -0.81 17.41
CA ILE A 470 9.77 -1.34 17.43
C ILE A 470 9.68 -2.40 18.52
N GLU A 471 8.70 -2.26 19.43
CA GLU A 471 8.60 -3.09 20.62
C GLU A 471 7.14 -3.40 20.97
N VAL A 472 6.86 -4.65 21.29
CA VAL A 472 5.61 -5.08 21.94
C VAL A 472 5.63 -4.61 23.40
N ARG A 473 4.67 -3.76 23.76
CA ARG A 473 4.55 -3.12 25.08
C ARG A 473 3.54 -3.79 25.98
N ASP A 474 2.51 -4.40 25.40
CA ASP A 474 1.49 -5.15 26.12
C ASP A 474 0.95 -6.26 25.23
N ASP A 475 0.85 -7.47 25.78
CA ASP A 475 0.28 -8.64 25.12
C ASP A 475 -0.18 -9.70 26.12
N VAL A 476 -1.15 -10.52 25.71
CA VAL A 476 -1.61 -11.69 26.46
C VAL A 476 -0.50 -12.74 26.63
N ASP A 477 0.36 -12.92 25.63
CA ASP A 477 1.60 -13.68 25.75
C ASP A 477 2.71 -12.78 26.32
N THR A 478 2.88 -12.85 27.63
CA THR A 478 3.90 -12.08 28.34
C THR A 478 5.34 -12.37 27.90
N THR A 479 5.60 -13.45 27.16
CA THR A 479 6.97 -13.82 26.73
C THR A 479 7.48 -12.97 25.57
N ILE A 480 6.59 -12.34 24.81
CA ILE A 480 6.94 -11.46 23.69
C ILE A 480 7.00 -9.97 24.08
N ILE A 481 6.64 -9.61 25.32
CA ILE A 481 6.76 -8.24 25.81
C ILE A 481 8.24 -7.83 25.84
N GLY A 482 8.54 -6.67 25.26
CA GLY A 482 9.91 -6.17 25.08
C GLY A 482 10.62 -6.69 23.83
N LYS A 483 9.95 -7.51 23.01
CA LYS A 483 10.45 -8.04 21.73
C LYS A 483 9.98 -7.19 20.55
N THR A 484 10.67 -7.32 19.43
CA THR A 484 10.32 -6.67 18.17
C THR A 484 9.46 -7.63 17.33
N PRO A 485 8.33 -7.19 16.74
CA PRO A 485 7.56 -8.04 15.85
C PRO A 485 8.37 -8.53 14.64
N TYR A 486 8.08 -9.73 14.13
CA TYR A 486 8.77 -10.29 12.95
C TYR A 486 8.58 -9.43 11.68
N SER A 487 9.41 -9.64 10.66
CA SER A 487 9.36 -8.97 9.35
C SER A 487 9.52 -7.44 9.33
N LEU A 488 9.77 -6.80 10.47
CA LEU A 488 9.94 -5.34 10.55
C LEU A 488 11.44 -4.97 10.65
N PRO A 489 12.06 -4.45 9.57
CA PRO A 489 13.41 -3.90 9.65
C PRO A 489 13.38 -2.56 10.39
N GLU A 490 14.33 -2.38 11.32
CA GLU A 490 14.45 -1.17 12.16
C GLU A 490 15.34 -0.08 11.54
N GLU A 491 16.09 -0.42 10.49
CA GLU A 491 17.01 0.49 9.81
C GLU A 491 16.80 0.38 8.29
N THR A 492 16.53 1.50 7.63
CA THR A 492 16.51 1.60 6.16
C THR A 492 17.28 2.84 5.72
N ALA A 493 17.89 2.77 4.55
CA ALA A 493 18.50 3.93 3.92
C ALA A 493 18.49 3.75 2.40
N ALA A 494 18.25 4.82 1.65
CA ALA A 494 18.41 4.80 0.21
C ALA A 494 19.00 6.13 -0.29
N LEU A 495 19.75 6.04 -1.37
CA LEU A 495 20.30 7.20 -2.08
C LEU A 495 20.17 6.93 -3.57
N LYS A 496 19.54 7.86 -4.30
CA LYS A 496 19.45 7.87 -5.75
C LYS A 496 19.95 9.22 -6.27
N LEU A 497 20.89 9.17 -7.20
CA LEU A 497 21.41 10.32 -7.92
C LEU A 497 21.07 10.14 -9.40
N ALA A 498 20.56 11.20 -10.03
CA ALA A 498 20.43 11.29 -11.48
C ALA A 498 21.25 12.49 -11.97
N TRP A 499 22.09 12.29 -12.96
CA TRP A 499 23.00 13.31 -13.49
C TRP A 499 22.85 13.46 -14.99
N THR A 500 22.52 14.67 -15.42
CA THR A 500 22.46 15.10 -16.82
C THR A 500 23.62 16.06 -17.08
N PRO A 501 24.73 15.62 -17.69
CA PRO A 501 25.89 16.47 -17.90
C PRO A 501 25.56 17.63 -18.84
N GLU A 502 26.00 18.85 -18.52
CA GLU A 502 25.79 20.01 -19.40
C GLU A 502 26.42 19.82 -20.79
N ALA A 503 27.55 19.11 -20.86
CA ALA A 503 28.22 18.78 -22.11
C ALA A 503 27.49 17.70 -22.94
N ALA A 504 26.54 16.99 -22.35
CA ALA A 504 25.79 15.90 -22.97
C ALA A 504 24.32 15.95 -22.49
N PRO A 505 23.57 17.02 -22.82
CA PRO A 505 22.26 17.33 -22.22
C PRO A 505 21.17 16.33 -22.60
N ASP A 506 21.43 15.44 -23.56
CA ASP A 506 20.53 14.37 -23.99
C ASP A 506 20.75 13.06 -23.22
N TRP A 507 21.82 12.95 -22.43
CA TRP A 507 22.13 11.79 -21.61
C TRP A 507 21.81 12.05 -20.14
N THR A 508 21.13 11.10 -19.50
CA THR A 508 20.95 11.08 -18.04
C THR A 508 21.50 9.76 -17.49
N PHE A 509 22.39 9.84 -16.51
CA PHE A 509 22.92 8.68 -15.80
C PHE A 509 22.32 8.63 -14.39
N THR A 510 21.78 7.48 -14.01
CA THR A 510 21.18 7.27 -12.70
C THR A 510 21.93 6.19 -11.94
N GLY A 511 22.23 6.45 -10.67
CA GLY A 511 22.81 5.47 -9.74
C GLY A 511 22.04 5.47 -8.43
N GLY A 512 21.75 4.27 -7.92
CA GLY A 512 20.98 4.05 -6.71
C GLY A 512 21.64 3.03 -5.78
N VAL A 513 21.51 3.24 -4.47
CA VAL A 513 21.80 2.24 -3.43
C VAL A 513 20.63 2.20 -2.45
N ARG A 514 20.22 0.99 -2.07
CA ARG A 514 19.14 0.73 -1.11
C ARG A 514 19.65 -0.23 -0.04
N TYR A 515 19.56 0.15 1.22
CA TYR A 515 19.88 -0.68 2.37
C TYR A 515 18.62 -0.94 3.17
N VAL A 516 18.40 -2.21 3.50
CA VAL A 516 17.38 -2.63 4.45
C VAL A 516 18.07 -3.50 5.48
N GLY A 517 17.98 -3.10 6.74
CA GLY A 517 18.54 -3.81 7.87
C GLY A 517 17.92 -5.19 8.06
N SER A 518 18.49 -5.95 8.99
CA SER A 518 17.92 -7.24 9.38
C SER A 518 16.55 -7.08 10.05
N SER A 519 15.72 -8.11 9.94
CA SER A 519 14.47 -8.25 10.71
C SER A 519 14.46 -9.56 11.48
N TRP A 520 13.55 -9.70 12.44
CA TRP A 520 13.27 -10.98 13.07
C TRP A 520 12.37 -11.85 12.17
N ALA A 521 12.49 -13.16 12.29
CA ALA A 521 11.64 -14.14 11.61
C ALA A 521 10.54 -14.69 12.53
N ASP A 522 10.59 -14.37 13.82
CA ASP A 522 9.64 -14.81 14.84
C ASP A 522 9.48 -13.75 15.95
N ASN A 523 8.30 -13.72 16.61
CA ASN A 523 8.05 -12.79 17.71
C ASN A 523 8.85 -13.09 18.98
N ALA A 524 9.34 -14.32 19.16
CA ALA A 524 10.24 -14.65 20.27
C ALA A 524 11.67 -14.10 20.07
N ASN A 525 11.97 -13.58 18.86
CA ASN A 525 13.26 -13.02 18.45
C ASN A 525 14.39 -14.03 18.60
N THR A 526 14.17 -15.26 18.12
CA THR A 526 15.16 -16.34 18.12
C THR A 526 15.79 -16.54 16.74
N LEU A 527 15.09 -16.17 15.67
CA LEU A 527 15.50 -16.34 14.28
C LEU A 527 15.58 -14.99 13.57
N LYS A 528 16.60 -14.80 12.73
CA LYS A 528 16.90 -13.51 12.10
C LYS A 528 17.04 -13.64 10.60
N VAL A 529 16.46 -12.68 9.87
CA VAL A 529 16.68 -12.50 8.42
C VAL A 529 17.80 -11.48 8.23
N PRO A 530 18.90 -11.82 7.53
CA PRO A 530 20.01 -10.90 7.30
C PRO A 530 19.59 -9.63 6.53
N GLY A 531 20.24 -8.51 6.85
CA GLY A 531 20.08 -7.28 6.09
C GLY A 531 20.66 -7.38 4.67
N ARG A 532 20.27 -6.44 3.81
CA ARG A 532 20.64 -6.41 2.40
C ARG A 532 20.96 -5.00 1.91
N THR A 533 21.83 -4.95 0.91
CA THR A 533 22.16 -3.74 0.18
C THR A 533 22.05 -4.07 -1.30
N LEU A 534 21.27 -3.30 -2.03
CA LEU A 534 21.02 -3.43 -3.45
C LEU A 534 21.53 -2.17 -4.16
N TYR A 535 22.00 -2.36 -5.38
CA TYR A 535 22.53 -1.29 -6.22
C TYR A 535 21.77 -1.30 -7.53
N ASP A 536 21.40 -0.12 -7.99
CA ASP A 536 20.62 0.05 -9.21
C ASP A 536 21.35 1.07 -10.11
N LEU A 537 21.35 0.82 -11.41
CA LEU A 537 21.92 1.71 -12.43
C LEU A 537 20.89 1.98 -13.51
N GLY A 538 20.94 3.18 -14.08
CA GLY A 538 20.11 3.55 -15.20
C GLY A 538 20.82 4.49 -16.16
N VAL A 539 20.47 4.39 -17.44
CA VAL A 539 20.87 5.36 -18.45
C VAL A 539 19.66 5.69 -19.33
N SER A 540 19.48 6.98 -19.61
CA SER A 540 18.45 7.48 -20.51
C SER A 540 19.09 8.35 -21.58
N HIS A 541 18.57 8.24 -22.81
CA HIS A 541 18.99 9.08 -23.93
C HIS A 541 17.78 9.67 -24.65
N ARG A 542 17.75 10.99 -24.82
CA ARG A 542 16.76 11.71 -25.62
C ARG A 542 17.26 11.88 -27.05
N PHE A 543 16.50 11.38 -28.02
CA PHE A 543 16.79 11.54 -29.43
C PHE A 543 16.00 12.71 -30.02
N SER A 544 16.47 13.22 -31.16
CA SER A 544 15.71 14.19 -31.94
C SER A 544 14.34 13.63 -32.35
N GLY A 545 13.30 14.47 -32.31
CA GLY A 545 11.94 14.08 -32.70
C GLY A 545 11.09 13.48 -31.58
N GLY A 546 11.52 13.61 -30.31
CA GLY A 546 10.70 13.26 -29.13
C GLY A 546 10.83 11.81 -28.65
N TRP A 547 11.73 11.02 -29.25
CA TRP A 547 12.01 9.66 -28.81
C TRP A 547 12.94 9.66 -27.59
N GLN A 548 12.69 8.75 -26.65
CA GLN A 548 13.56 8.50 -25.51
C GLN A 548 13.79 7.00 -25.36
N ALA A 549 15.03 6.59 -25.08
CA ALA A 549 15.35 5.23 -24.66
C ALA A 549 15.82 5.23 -23.21
N ASN A 550 15.43 4.21 -22.46
CA ASN A 550 15.81 4.01 -21.07
C ASN A 550 16.31 2.57 -20.90
N LEU A 551 17.42 2.39 -20.19
CA LEU A 551 17.90 1.10 -19.73
C LEU A 551 18.09 1.20 -18.21
N VAL A 552 17.50 0.28 -17.47
CA VAL A 552 17.62 0.21 -16.01
C VAL A 552 18.03 -1.21 -15.63
N VAL A 553 19.00 -1.32 -14.74
CA VAL A 553 19.44 -2.57 -14.12
C VAL A 553 19.23 -2.42 -12.63
N THR A 554 18.27 -3.15 -12.07
CA THR A 554 18.03 -3.23 -10.62
C THR A 554 18.76 -4.44 -10.05
N ASN A 555 19.18 -4.37 -8.79
CA ASN A 555 19.98 -5.44 -8.17
C ASN A 555 21.22 -5.81 -9.02
N LEU A 556 22.05 -4.81 -9.37
CA LEU A 556 23.19 -4.90 -10.28
C LEU A 556 24.14 -6.09 -10.04
N PHE A 557 24.29 -6.51 -8.78
CA PHE A 557 25.19 -7.60 -8.39
C PHE A 557 24.48 -8.97 -8.31
N ASP A 558 23.24 -9.05 -8.78
CA ASP A 558 22.37 -10.22 -8.74
C ASP A 558 22.37 -10.89 -7.35
N LYS A 559 22.20 -10.07 -6.31
CA LYS A 559 22.22 -10.56 -4.93
C LYS A 559 20.97 -11.40 -4.67
N THR A 560 21.16 -12.66 -4.30
CA THR A 560 20.12 -13.51 -3.71
C THR A 560 19.92 -13.14 -2.25
N TYR A 561 18.67 -12.91 -1.85
CA TYR A 561 18.32 -12.59 -0.47
C TYR A 561 16.88 -13.00 -0.13
N VAL A 562 16.60 -13.22 1.15
CA VAL A 562 15.25 -13.37 1.68
C VAL A 562 14.74 -12.01 2.12
N ALA A 563 13.54 -11.62 1.66
CA ALA A 563 12.98 -10.29 1.93
C ALA A 563 12.56 -10.12 3.39
N SER A 564 11.82 -11.10 3.92
CA SER A 564 11.37 -11.20 5.32
C SER A 564 10.82 -12.62 5.62
N CYS A 565 10.62 -12.93 6.89
CA CYS A 565 10.00 -14.19 7.37
C CYS A 565 9.03 -13.88 8.52
N GLN A 566 8.01 -14.73 8.67
CA GLN A 566 7.01 -14.63 9.74
C GLN A 566 7.08 -15.77 10.76
N THR A 567 7.57 -16.94 10.34
CA THR A 567 7.86 -18.07 11.21
C THR A 567 9.17 -18.74 10.80
N ALA A 568 9.62 -19.68 11.65
CA ALA A 568 10.57 -20.72 11.27
C ALA A 568 10.06 -21.53 10.06
#